data_AF-A0ABD2G4W0-F1
#
_entry.id   AF-A0ABD2G4W0-F1
#
_cell.length_a   1.000
_cell.length_b   1.000
_cell.length_c   1.000
_cell.angle_alpha   90.00
_cell.angle_beta   90.00
_cell.angle_gamma   90.00
#
_symmetry.space_group_name_H-M   'P 1'
#
loop_
_entity.id
_entity.type
_entity.pdbx_description
1 polymer ?
#
loop_
_entity_poly.entity_id
_entity_poly.type
_entity_poly.pdbx_seq_one_letter_code
_entity_poly.pdbx_strand_id
1 'polypeptide(L)'
;MAEGGDVEWELSKENIQPLRRGRAISALHQALSQQQEGDSSAINQQRQAFESELRMYDGDDLLNVWDRYIRWTEQTFPQGGKESNLATILERAVTRFTEENTYFDDPRYVELWIKFAEHCPEPLDIYRYIQAQGIGLKQASLYIAWSEEYENQGNCRKADLVYQEGFKKGAEPHDKLQQFHKALQARVSRQVMMNVEEDDSDEEPKQLERVSLAELKSRGKKKAIAPINRVGSAIRSVHAGMQSHAAPALGNASNSKLVVFDENKAHAGPSEPKLEAWMAPPTSKAKENEQKPGVWCDVKIPQKTKFGHTVMAPPPPKPAFQPFVDESDQPPTMTPCKINPAVNTVLSARKPCREDTPLKRLQDHHQQHNEAVSGKRQEQSMYCKELLLSGATEFCFEELRAERYFKKMRQEVGGQKDEASASASASN
;
A
#
# COMPACT_ATOMS: atom_id res chain seq x y z
N MET A 1 30.30 -33.59 0.07
CA MET A 1 29.12 -33.67 -0.80
C MET A 1 27.93 -33.78 0.13
N ALA A 2 27.15 -32.72 0.30
CA ALA A 2 25.94 -32.76 1.12
C ALA A 2 24.75 -32.82 0.16
N GLU A 3 24.00 -33.90 0.33
CA GLU A 3 22.87 -34.36 -0.46
C GLU A 3 21.73 -33.33 -0.54
N GLY A 4 21.30 -33.01 -1.76
CA GLY A 4 19.98 -33.38 -2.27
C GLY A 4 18.75 -33.33 -1.34
N GLY A 5 18.68 -32.39 -0.41
CA GLY A 5 17.41 -32.06 0.25
C GLY A 5 16.47 -31.44 -0.79
N ASP A 6 15.35 -32.09 -1.04
CA ASP A 6 14.26 -31.54 -1.87
C ASP A 6 13.96 -30.13 -1.39
N VAL A 7 14.15 -29.19 -2.29
CA VAL A 7 14.29 -27.79 -1.93
C VAL A 7 12.88 -27.25 -1.76
N GLU A 8 12.34 -27.28 -0.54
CA GLU A 8 10.94 -26.93 -0.21
C GLU A 8 10.50 -25.59 -0.85
N TRP A 9 11.43 -24.63 -1.00
CA TRP A 9 11.13 -23.37 -1.68
C TRP A 9 10.88 -23.51 -3.18
N GLU A 10 11.40 -24.53 -3.88
CA GLU A 10 11.10 -24.79 -5.29
C GLU A 10 9.63 -25.18 -5.51
N LEU A 11 9.04 -25.93 -4.56
CA LEU A 11 7.61 -26.29 -4.58
C LEU A 11 6.70 -25.07 -4.40
N SER A 12 7.20 -24.05 -3.70
CA SER A 12 6.44 -22.83 -3.37
C SER A 12 6.93 -21.58 -4.09
N LYS A 13 7.83 -21.69 -5.08
CA LYS A 13 8.48 -20.52 -5.71
C LYS A 13 7.50 -19.52 -6.34
N GLU A 14 6.38 -20.02 -6.87
CA GLU A 14 5.31 -19.21 -7.45
C GLU A 14 4.56 -18.36 -6.39
N ASN A 15 4.65 -18.76 -5.11
CA ASN A 15 4.07 -18.06 -3.96
C ASN A 15 5.09 -17.14 -3.26
N ILE A 16 6.29 -16.97 -3.82
CA ILE A 16 7.34 -16.11 -3.25
C ILE A 16 7.42 -14.84 -4.06
N GLN A 17 6.98 -13.73 -3.47
CA GLN A 17 7.12 -12.41 -4.08
C GLN A 17 8.62 -12.07 -4.24
N PRO A 18 9.08 -11.72 -5.46
CA PRO A 18 10.43 -11.27 -5.69
C PRO A 18 10.65 -9.91 -5.03
N LEU A 19 11.68 -9.82 -4.19
CA LEU A 19 12.07 -8.58 -3.52
C LEU A 19 13.41 -8.09 -4.07
N ARG A 20 13.56 -6.78 -4.30
CA ARG A 20 14.81 -6.19 -4.80
C ARG A 20 16.03 -6.48 -3.90
N ARG A 21 15.81 -6.62 -2.60
CA ARG A 21 16.83 -6.94 -1.60
C ARG A 21 17.09 -8.45 -1.42
N GLY A 22 16.27 -9.29 -2.04
CA GLY A 22 16.25 -10.72 -1.78
C GLY A 22 15.59 -11.09 -0.44
N ARG A 23 15.62 -12.38 -0.11
CA ARG A 23 15.06 -12.97 1.12
C ARG A 23 16.11 -13.81 1.84
N ALA A 24 16.03 -13.86 3.16
CA ALA A 24 16.86 -14.78 3.94
C ALA A 24 16.31 -16.21 3.80
N ILE A 25 17.16 -17.15 3.38
CA ILE A 25 16.76 -18.55 3.11
C ILE A 25 16.23 -19.24 4.36
N SER A 26 16.85 -19.00 5.52
CA SER A 26 16.39 -19.56 6.81
C SER A 26 14.99 -19.09 7.19
N ALA A 27 14.73 -17.78 7.05
CA ALA A 27 13.42 -17.20 7.33
C ALA A 27 12.37 -17.66 6.32
N LEU A 28 12.77 -17.88 5.07
CA LEU A 28 11.90 -18.43 4.03
C LEU A 28 11.49 -19.87 4.36
N HIS A 29 12.43 -20.74 4.74
CA HIS A 29 12.09 -22.11 5.16
C HIS A 29 11.14 -22.11 6.37
N GLN A 30 11.41 -21.26 7.37
CA GLN A 30 10.52 -21.12 8.52
C GLN A 30 9.10 -20.64 8.12
N ALA A 31 9.00 -19.70 7.19
CA ALA A 31 7.71 -19.22 6.72
C ALA A 31 6.95 -20.29 5.93
N LEU A 32 7.64 -21.09 5.10
CA LEU A 32 7.03 -22.17 4.34
C LEU A 32 6.54 -23.31 5.24
N SER A 33 7.33 -23.70 6.24
CA SER A 33 6.91 -24.74 7.20
C SER A 33 5.68 -24.30 8.01
N GLN A 34 5.67 -23.05 8.49
CA GLN A 34 4.54 -22.48 9.24
C GLN A 34 3.26 -22.38 8.40
N GLN A 35 3.39 -22.16 7.08
CA GLN A 35 2.24 -22.12 6.17
C GLN A 35 1.65 -23.52 5.92
N GLN A 36 2.49 -24.56 5.95
CA GLN A 36 2.06 -25.95 5.76
C GLN A 36 1.39 -26.53 7.02
N GLU A 37 1.87 -26.15 8.21
CA GLU A 37 1.30 -26.59 9.49
C GLU A 37 -0.05 -25.91 9.82
N GLY A 38 -0.36 -24.78 9.19
CA GLY A 38 -1.61 -24.03 9.44
C GLY A 38 -1.66 -23.29 10.78
N ASP A 39 -0.58 -23.36 11.57
CA ASP A 39 -0.47 -22.75 12.89
C ASP A 39 -0.14 -21.24 12.80
N SER A 40 -1.15 -20.45 12.42
CA SER A 40 -1.07 -18.98 12.42
C SER A 40 -0.90 -18.36 13.81
N SER A 41 -1.07 -19.16 14.89
CA SER A 41 -0.99 -18.70 16.29
C SER A 41 0.39 -18.12 16.63
N ALA A 42 1.48 -18.77 16.21
CA ALA A 42 2.84 -18.28 16.50
C ALA A 42 3.14 -16.96 15.79
N ILE A 43 2.73 -16.83 14.52
CA ILE A 43 2.89 -15.60 13.73
C ILE A 43 2.07 -14.46 14.35
N ASN A 44 0.85 -14.76 14.83
CA ASN A 44 -0.01 -13.79 15.51
C ASN A 44 0.59 -13.32 16.83
N GLN A 45 1.15 -14.23 17.63
CA GLN A 45 1.83 -13.89 18.89
C GLN A 45 3.04 -12.98 18.65
N GLN A 46 3.86 -13.31 17.64
CA GLN A 46 5.01 -12.48 17.29
C GLN A 46 4.61 -11.09 16.81
N ARG A 47 3.53 -10.98 16.02
CA ARG A 47 2.93 -9.71 15.64
C ARG A 47 2.46 -8.90 16.85
N GLN A 48 1.77 -9.53 17.80
CA GLN A 48 1.33 -8.88 19.03
C GLN A 48 2.51 -8.38 19.88
N ALA A 49 3.61 -9.14 19.94
CA ALA A 49 4.82 -8.73 20.64
C ALA A 49 5.44 -7.46 20.03
N PHE A 50 5.51 -7.35 18.70
CA PHE A 50 5.96 -6.11 18.05
C PHE A 50 4.99 -4.94 18.30
N GLU A 51 3.69 -5.19 18.28
CA GLU A 51 2.70 -4.13 18.56
C GLU A 51 2.74 -3.66 20.03
N SER A 52 2.98 -4.55 21.00
CA SER A 52 3.14 -4.15 22.39
C SER A 52 4.46 -3.42 22.60
N GLU A 53 5.54 -3.86 21.95
CA GLU A 53 6.83 -3.17 21.94
C GLU A 53 6.68 -1.74 21.42
N LEU A 54 6.00 -1.51 20.30
CA LEU A 54 5.75 -0.18 19.74
C LEU A 54 4.93 0.75 20.65
N ARG A 55 3.96 0.20 21.40
CA ARG A 55 3.09 1.00 22.31
C ARG A 55 3.76 1.32 23.64
N MET A 56 4.60 0.42 24.11
CA MET A 56 5.25 0.49 25.42
C MET A 56 6.73 0.88 25.31
N TYR A 57 7.15 1.35 24.13
CA TYR A 57 8.52 1.74 23.85
C TYR A 57 8.89 2.99 24.66
N ASP A 58 9.92 2.87 25.50
CA ASP A 58 10.51 3.98 26.26
C ASP A 58 11.96 4.26 25.82
N GLY A 59 12.41 3.68 24.71
CA GLY A 59 13.79 3.85 24.22
C GLY A 59 13.98 5.09 23.36
N ASP A 60 15.23 5.33 22.96
CA ASP A 60 15.61 6.51 22.17
C ASP A 60 15.42 6.33 20.65
N ASP A 61 15.40 5.09 20.12
CA ASP A 61 15.33 4.79 18.67
C ASP A 61 14.09 3.95 18.33
N LEU A 62 12.94 4.62 18.21
CA LEU A 62 11.67 3.98 17.83
C LEU A 62 11.73 3.44 16.38
N LEU A 63 12.50 4.09 15.51
CA LEU A 63 12.62 3.71 14.09
C LEU A 63 13.20 2.30 13.94
N ASN A 64 14.13 1.89 14.80
CA ASN A 64 14.67 0.53 14.82
C ASN A 64 13.58 -0.54 15.08
N VAL A 65 12.61 -0.27 15.95
CA VAL A 65 11.50 -1.21 16.20
C VAL A 65 10.65 -1.36 14.94
N TRP A 66 10.38 -0.27 14.24
CA TRP A 66 9.66 -0.29 12.96
C TRP A 66 10.43 -1.02 11.86
N ASP A 67 11.74 -0.78 11.71
CA ASP A 67 12.56 -1.49 10.72
C ASP A 67 12.55 -3.00 10.98
N ARG A 68 12.77 -3.43 12.23
CA ARG A 68 12.67 -4.85 12.61
C ARG A 68 11.30 -5.43 12.32
N TYR A 69 10.22 -4.70 12.65
CA TYR A 69 8.86 -5.16 12.43
C TYR A 69 8.53 -5.31 10.93
N ILE A 70 8.96 -4.36 10.09
CA ILE A 70 8.79 -4.41 8.64
C ILE A 70 9.60 -5.56 8.02
N ARG A 71 10.88 -5.70 8.40
CA ARG A 71 11.73 -6.79 7.91
C ARG A 71 11.20 -8.16 8.30
N TRP A 72 10.72 -8.30 9.54
CA TRP A 72 10.03 -9.51 10.00
C TRP A 72 8.78 -9.80 9.17
N THR A 73 7.99 -8.77 8.86
CA THR A 73 6.76 -8.91 8.06
C THR A 73 7.07 -9.36 6.63
N GLU A 74 8.10 -8.78 6.00
CA GLU A 74 8.56 -9.19 4.66
C GLU A 74 9.04 -10.64 4.63
N GLN A 75 9.74 -11.08 5.68
CA GLN A 75 10.29 -12.43 5.77
C GLN A 75 9.22 -13.50 6.08
N THR A 76 8.29 -13.19 6.98
CA THR A 76 7.25 -14.13 7.44
C THR A 76 6.16 -14.35 6.40
N PHE A 77 5.91 -13.37 5.52
CA PHE A 77 4.86 -13.44 4.51
C PHE A 77 5.47 -13.49 3.09
N PRO A 78 5.83 -14.68 2.57
CA PRO A 78 6.43 -14.81 1.25
C PRO A 78 5.53 -14.31 0.11
N GLN A 79 4.21 -14.42 0.26
CA GLN A 79 3.23 -14.07 -0.78
C GLN A 79 2.94 -12.57 -0.91
N GLY A 80 3.35 -11.73 0.06
CA GLY A 80 3.11 -10.28 -0.01
C GLY A 80 1.64 -9.84 -0.02
N GLY A 81 0.71 -10.76 0.29
CA GLY A 81 -0.72 -10.50 0.24
C GLY A 81 -1.22 -9.61 1.38
N LYS A 82 -2.55 -9.38 1.40
CA LYS A 82 -3.24 -8.56 2.41
C LYS A 82 -3.03 -9.08 3.85
N GLU A 83 -2.77 -10.36 4.02
CA GLU A 83 -2.48 -11.01 5.32
C GLU A 83 -1.28 -10.39 6.05
N SER A 84 -0.30 -9.90 5.30
CA SER A 84 0.90 -9.27 5.85
C SER A 84 0.63 -7.92 6.51
N ASN A 85 -0.45 -7.23 6.11
CA ASN A 85 -0.74 -5.84 6.48
C ASN A 85 0.43 -4.87 6.26
N LEU A 86 1.38 -5.19 5.36
CA LEU A 86 2.62 -4.44 5.17
C LEU A 86 2.36 -2.98 4.79
N ALA A 87 1.44 -2.72 3.84
CA ALA A 87 1.08 -1.36 3.44
C ALA A 87 0.54 -0.51 4.62
N THR A 88 -0.27 -1.11 5.49
CA THR A 88 -0.80 -0.45 6.70
C THR A 88 0.31 -0.15 7.70
N ILE A 89 1.27 -1.07 7.87
CA ILE A 89 2.42 -0.88 8.77
C ILE A 89 3.30 0.26 8.23
N LEU A 90 3.59 0.27 6.93
CA LEU A 90 4.37 1.32 6.27
C LEU A 90 3.69 2.70 6.39
N GLU A 91 2.38 2.78 6.10
CA GLU A 91 1.60 4.03 6.23
C GLU A 91 1.65 4.59 7.65
N ARG A 92 1.50 3.72 8.66
CA ARG A 92 1.58 4.10 10.07
C ARG A 92 2.97 4.59 10.45
N ALA A 93 4.01 3.87 10.03
CA ALA A 93 5.39 4.24 10.31
C ALA A 93 5.69 5.63 9.73
N VAL A 94 5.37 5.82 8.45
CA VAL A 94 5.55 7.08 7.75
C VAL A 94 4.80 8.23 8.45
N THR A 95 3.52 8.03 8.76
CA THR A 95 2.68 9.06 9.41
C THR A 95 3.21 9.43 10.79
N ARG A 96 3.80 8.48 11.52
CA ARG A 96 4.32 8.76 12.86
C ARG A 96 5.58 9.62 12.83
N PHE A 97 6.48 9.34 11.87
CA PHE A 97 7.76 10.04 11.76
C PHE A 97 7.70 11.32 10.91
N THR A 98 6.63 11.56 10.14
CA THR A 98 6.45 12.84 9.44
C THR A 98 6.38 14.05 10.37
N GLU A 99 5.97 13.84 11.64
CA GLU A 99 5.93 14.88 12.66
C GLU A 99 7.30 15.07 13.36
N GLU A 100 8.22 14.11 13.20
CA GLU A 100 9.47 14.04 13.95
C GLU A 100 10.69 14.18 13.01
N ASN A 101 11.22 15.40 12.89
CA ASN A 101 12.33 15.72 11.99
C ASN A 101 13.69 15.09 12.39
N THR A 102 13.75 14.31 13.45
CA THR A 102 14.97 13.71 14.00
C THR A 102 15.59 12.67 13.07
N TYR A 103 14.77 11.96 12.29
CA TYR A 103 15.19 10.84 11.45
C TYR A 103 15.33 11.17 9.95
N PHE A 104 15.22 12.44 9.54
CA PHE A 104 15.17 12.79 8.11
C PHE A 104 16.44 12.43 7.35
N ASP A 105 17.60 12.49 8.00
CA ASP A 105 18.89 12.12 7.41
C ASP A 105 19.24 10.63 7.66
N ASP A 106 18.40 9.85 8.35
CA ASP A 106 18.69 8.43 8.63
C ASP A 106 18.42 7.57 7.37
N PRO A 107 19.39 6.76 6.91
CA PRO A 107 19.21 5.89 5.75
C PRO A 107 18.04 4.90 5.93
N ARG A 108 17.77 4.42 7.16
CA ARG A 108 16.66 3.50 7.43
C ARG A 108 15.31 4.15 7.16
N TYR A 109 15.19 5.44 7.48
CA TYR A 109 13.96 6.19 7.25
C TYR A 109 13.74 6.47 5.76
N VAL A 110 14.81 6.78 5.02
CA VAL A 110 14.72 6.93 3.56
C VAL A 110 14.33 5.62 2.89
N GLU A 111 14.89 4.50 3.35
CA GLU A 111 14.52 3.16 2.85
C GLU A 111 13.05 2.81 3.14
N LEU A 112 12.55 3.18 4.32
CA LEU A 112 11.13 3.04 4.67
C LEU A 112 10.23 3.78 3.66
N TRP A 113 10.60 5.02 3.33
CA TRP A 113 9.88 5.84 2.35
C TRP A 113 9.94 5.28 0.93
N ILE A 114 11.11 4.79 0.50
CA ILE A 114 11.25 4.12 -0.80
C ILE A 114 10.34 2.88 -0.85
N LYS A 115 10.33 2.06 0.19
CA LYS A 115 9.41 0.92 0.29
C LYS A 115 7.95 1.35 0.26
N PHE A 116 7.60 2.43 0.95
CA PHE A 116 6.24 2.97 0.91
C PHE A 116 5.86 3.42 -0.51
N ALA A 117 6.78 4.04 -1.25
CA ALA A 117 6.57 4.44 -2.64
C ALA A 117 6.31 3.23 -3.56
N GLU A 118 7.05 2.14 -3.41
CA GLU A 118 6.86 0.89 -4.17
C GLU A 118 5.46 0.25 -3.95
N HIS A 119 4.81 0.51 -2.82
CA HIS A 119 3.48 -0.04 -2.50
C HIS A 119 2.32 0.88 -2.91
N CYS A 120 2.61 2.06 -3.46
CA CYS A 120 1.61 3.04 -3.86
C CYS A 120 1.41 3.06 -5.38
N PRO A 121 0.20 3.40 -5.87
CA PRO A 121 -0.11 3.39 -7.29
C PRO A 121 0.65 4.47 -8.07
N GLU A 122 0.96 5.61 -7.44
CA GLU A 122 1.71 6.72 -8.02
C GLU A 122 2.96 7.01 -7.17
N PRO A 123 4.09 6.31 -7.41
CA PRO A 123 5.30 6.47 -6.60
C PRO A 123 5.94 7.87 -6.72
N LEU A 124 5.77 8.54 -7.87
CA LEU A 124 6.34 9.86 -8.12
C LEU A 124 5.81 10.96 -7.20
N ASP A 125 4.53 10.91 -6.84
CA ASP A 125 3.97 11.90 -5.91
C ASP A 125 4.59 11.78 -4.52
N ILE A 126 4.98 10.58 -4.12
CA ILE A 126 5.66 10.33 -2.84
C ILE A 126 7.08 10.89 -2.89
N TYR A 127 7.83 10.69 -3.97
CA TYR A 127 9.15 11.29 -4.11
C TYR A 127 9.09 12.84 -4.12
N ARG A 128 8.07 13.41 -4.76
CA ARG A 128 7.83 14.88 -4.71
C ARG A 128 7.52 15.35 -3.30
N TYR A 129 6.75 14.58 -2.54
CA TYR A 129 6.46 14.88 -1.13
C TYR A 129 7.73 14.81 -0.26
N ILE A 130 8.54 13.75 -0.41
CA ILE A 130 9.81 13.58 0.31
C ILE A 130 10.76 14.75 0.02
N GLN A 131 10.86 15.17 -1.25
CA GLN A 131 11.63 16.35 -1.66
C GLN A 131 11.09 17.64 -1.03
N ALA A 132 9.76 17.82 -1.00
CA ALA A 132 9.10 18.99 -0.40
C ALA A 132 9.30 19.10 1.10
N GLN A 133 9.31 17.97 1.81
CA GLN A 133 9.59 17.91 3.24
C GLN A 133 11.09 17.97 3.56
N GLY A 134 11.95 17.79 2.56
CA GLY A 134 13.39 17.73 2.75
C GLY A 134 13.86 16.47 3.47
N ILE A 135 13.12 15.37 3.34
CA ILE A 135 13.46 14.07 3.92
C ILE A 135 14.55 13.42 3.05
N GLY A 136 15.66 12.99 3.64
CA GLY A 136 16.67 12.18 2.95
C GLY A 136 17.45 12.89 1.86
N LEU A 137 17.50 14.23 1.83
CA LEU A 137 18.19 14.98 0.77
C LEU A 137 19.70 14.72 0.71
N LYS A 138 20.31 14.23 1.79
CA LYS A 138 21.72 13.83 1.82
C LYS A 138 21.94 12.37 1.43
N GLN A 139 20.88 11.61 1.13
CA GLN A 139 20.98 10.18 0.95
C GLN A 139 20.88 9.80 -0.53
N ALA A 140 21.91 9.13 -1.06
CA ALA A 140 21.98 8.75 -2.47
C ALA A 140 20.89 7.75 -2.87
N SER A 141 20.43 6.89 -1.95
CA SER A 141 19.38 5.91 -2.25
C SER A 141 18.05 6.54 -2.67
N LEU A 142 17.74 7.75 -2.16
CA LEU A 142 16.55 8.49 -2.56
C LEU A 142 16.60 8.86 -4.04
N TYR A 143 17.67 9.53 -4.46
CA TYR A 143 17.85 9.98 -5.84
C TYR A 143 17.92 8.81 -6.82
N ILE A 144 18.58 7.70 -6.42
CA ILE A 144 18.63 6.48 -7.23
C ILE A 144 17.21 5.94 -7.44
N ALA A 145 16.45 5.68 -6.37
CA ALA A 145 15.11 5.10 -6.50
C ALA A 145 14.14 6.03 -7.24
N TRP A 146 14.25 7.35 -7.02
CA TRP A 146 13.44 8.34 -7.72
C TRP A 146 13.77 8.42 -9.22
N SER A 147 15.04 8.36 -9.59
CA SER A 147 15.47 8.33 -11.00
C SER A 147 15.08 7.04 -11.71
N GLU A 148 15.16 5.88 -11.02
CA GLU A 148 14.71 4.59 -11.53
C GLU A 148 13.22 4.63 -11.85
N GLU A 149 12.40 5.28 -11.01
CA GLU A 149 10.97 5.43 -11.27
C GLU A 149 10.69 6.30 -12.51
N TYR A 150 11.42 7.40 -12.71
CA TYR A 150 11.31 8.19 -13.93
C TYR A 150 11.77 7.41 -15.18
N GLU A 151 12.80 6.57 -15.04
CA GLU A 151 13.25 5.68 -16.11
C GLU A 151 12.18 4.64 -16.46
N ASN A 152 11.53 4.03 -15.46
CA ASN A 152 10.43 3.07 -15.66
C ASN A 152 9.24 3.70 -16.41
N GLN A 153 8.98 4.99 -16.21
CA GLN A 153 7.96 5.75 -16.94
C GLN A 153 8.43 6.24 -18.32
N GLY A 154 9.66 5.93 -18.73
CA GLY A 154 10.26 6.34 -20.01
C GLY A 154 10.79 7.77 -20.02
N ASN A 155 10.76 8.51 -18.90
CA ASN A 155 11.22 9.89 -18.83
C ASN A 155 12.69 10.00 -18.44
N CYS A 156 13.57 9.66 -19.38
CA CYS A 156 15.03 9.66 -19.17
C CYS A 156 15.59 11.07 -18.84
N ARG A 157 14.97 12.13 -19.37
CA ARG A 157 15.40 13.52 -19.12
C ARG A 157 15.19 13.92 -17.65
N LYS A 158 14.01 13.61 -17.09
CA LYS A 158 13.75 13.87 -15.67
C LYS A 158 14.61 13.00 -14.77
N ALA A 159 14.86 11.75 -15.14
CA ALA A 159 15.76 10.86 -14.40
C ALA A 159 17.18 11.45 -14.28
N ASP A 160 17.73 12.01 -15.37
CA ASP A 160 19.04 12.68 -15.35
C ASP A 160 19.05 13.94 -14.46
N LEU A 161 17.98 14.75 -14.51
CA LEU A 161 17.83 15.93 -13.66
C LEU A 161 17.84 15.57 -12.16
N VAL A 162 17.20 14.47 -11.78
CA VAL A 162 17.19 13.98 -10.39
C VAL A 162 18.61 13.59 -9.94
N TYR A 163 19.40 12.92 -10.79
CA TYR A 163 20.80 12.64 -10.47
C TYR A 163 21.63 13.92 -10.31
N GLN A 164 21.47 14.88 -11.22
CA GLN A 164 22.14 16.18 -11.13
C GLN A 164 21.79 16.91 -9.84
N GLU A 165 20.52 16.85 -9.41
CA GLU A 165 20.09 17.40 -8.14
C GLU A 165 20.76 16.71 -6.95
N GLY A 166 20.85 15.37 -6.97
CA GLY A 166 21.56 14.60 -5.93
C GLY A 166 23.04 14.98 -5.81
N PHE A 167 23.73 15.25 -6.94
CA PHE A 167 25.11 15.76 -6.91
C PHE A 167 25.19 17.18 -6.36
N LYS A 168 24.26 18.07 -6.72
CA LYS A 168 24.21 19.44 -6.17
C LYS A 168 23.97 19.45 -4.65
N LYS A 169 23.21 18.48 -4.14
CA LYS A 169 22.90 18.33 -2.71
C LYS A 169 23.96 17.55 -1.93
N GLY A 170 24.95 16.95 -2.61
CA GLY A 170 26.05 16.22 -1.97
C GLY A 170 25.61 14.92 -1.32
N ALA A 171 24.78 14.14 -2.02
CA ALA A 171 24.20 12.91 -1.45
C ALA A 171 25.22 11.77 -1.31
N GLU A 172 25.26 11.14 -0.13
CA GLU A 172 26.15 10.05 0.23
C GLU A 172 25.46 8.66 0.13
N PRO A 173 26.17 7.59 -0.28
CA PRO A 173 27.53 7.55 -0.80
C PRO A 173 27.64 8.07 -2.25
N HIS A 174 28.53 9.03 -2.47
CA HIS A 174 28.74 9.68 -3.77
C HIS A 174 29.14 8.70 -4.87
N ASP A 175 30.02 7.73 -4.55
CA ASP A 175 30.47 6.71 -5.49
C ASP A 175 29.30 5.89 -6.03
N LYS A 176 28.36 5.53 -5.16
CA LYS A 176 27.16 4.77 -5.54
C LYS A 176 26.27 5.60 -6.45
N LEU A 177 26.05 6.87 -6.13
CA LEU A 177 25.27 7.78 -6.97
C LEU A 177 25.89 7.92 -8.37
N GLN A 178 27.20 8.10 -8.45
CA GLN A 178 27.92 8.23 -9.72
C GLN A 178 27.89 6.95 -10.56
N GLN A 179 28.04 5.78 -9.94
CA GLN A 179 27.93 4.50 -10.64
C GLN A 179 26.55 4.31 -11.26
N PHE A 180 25.49 4.60 -10.51
CA PHE A 180 24.11 4.48 -11.00
C PHE A 180 23.79 5.51 -12.09
N HIS A 181 24.30 6.74 -11.99
CA HIS A 181 24.15 7.75 -13.04
C HIS A 181 24.83 7.33 -14.35
N LYS A 182 26.06 6.82 -14.28
CA LYS A 182 26.76 6.25 -15.45
C LYS A 182 26.00 5.05 -16.04
N ALA A 183 25.42 4.21 -15.18
CA ALA A 183 24.61 3.07 -15.62
C ALA A 183 23.34 3.51 -16.37
N LEU A 184 22.64 4.55 -15.89
CA LEU A 184 21.51 5.18 -16.60
C LEU A 184 21.97 5.68 -17.97
N GLN A 185 23.02 6.50 -18.01
CA GLN A 185 23.54 7.05 -19.27
C GLN A 185 23.89 5.97 -20.28
N ALA A 186 24.49 4.87 -19.82
CA ALA A 186 24.82 3.71 -20.66
C ALA A 186 23.57 2.95 -21.14
N ARG A 187 22.50 2.84 -20.33
CA ARG A 187 21.23 2.24 -20.76
C ARG A 187 20.52 3.11 -21.80
N VAL A 188 20.44 4.41 -21.55
CA VAL A 188 19.81 5.38 -22.46
C VAL A 188 20.55 5.44 -23.79
N SER A 189 21.89 5.47 -23.80
CA SER A 189 22.67 5.48 -25.03
C SER A 189 22.47 4.21 -25.86
N ARG A 190 22.43 3.04 -25.21
CA ARG A 190 22.10 1.77 -25.88
C ARG A 190 20.70 1.79 -26.47
N GLN A 191 19.70 2.27 -25.73
CA GLN A 191 18.33 2.38 -26.22
C GLN A 191 18.27 3.27 -27.48
N VAL A 192 18.90 4.44 -27.44
CA VAL A 192 18.94 5.36 -28.59
C VAL A 192 19.63 4.73 -29.80
N MET A 193 20.71 3.97 -29.62
CA MET A 193 21.37 3.28 -30.74
C MET A 193 20.49 2.19 -31.36
N MET A 194 19.82 1.37 -30.54
CA MET A 194 18.94 0.30 -31.04
C MET A 194 17.74 0.87 -31.81
N ASN A 195 17.14 1.95 -31.33
CA ASN A 195 16.02 2.63 -32.00
C ASN A 195 16.39 3.22 -33.37
N VAL A 196 17.65 3.56 -33.62
CA VAL A 196 18.11 4.06 -34.93
C VAL A 196 18.27 2.90 -35.93
N GLU A 197 18.62 1.71 -35.47
CA GLU A 197 18.81 0.52 -36.32
C GLU A 197 17.46 -0.09 -36.78
N GLU A 198 16.40 0.01 -35.97
CA GLU A 198 15.05 -0.47 -36.33
C GLU A 198 14.36 0.38 -37.42
N ASP A 199 14.67 1.67 -37.54
CA ASP A 199 14.05 2.56 -38.55
C ASP A 199 14.55 2.29 -39.99
N ASP A 200 15.69 1.58 -40.13
CA ASP A 200 16.27 1.17 -41.42
C ASP A 200 15.78 -0.23 -41.89
N SER A 201 15.05 -0.97 -41.04
CA SER A 201 14.68 -2.37 -41.30
C SER A 201 13.25 -2.70 -40.85
N ASP A 202 12.22 -2.26 -41.58
CA ASP A 202 11.16 -3.17 -42.09
C ASP A 202 10.00 -2.46 -42.79
N GLU A 203 9.77 -2.89 -44.04
CA GLU A 203 8.49 -2.83 -44.75
C GLU A 203 7.54 -3.91 -44.18
N GLU A 204 7.01 -3.72 -42.97
CA GLU A 204 5.87 -4.52 -42.49
C GLU A 204 4.51 -3.84 -42.81
N PRO A 205 3.48 -4.60 -43.20
CA PRO A 205 2.16 -4.05 -43.52
C PRO A 205 1.48 -3.50 -42.26
N LYS A 206 1.49 -2.18 -42.13
CA LYS A 206 0.90 -1.40 -41.02
C LYS A 206 -0.52 -1.86 -40.69
N GLN A 207 -0.69 -2.44 -39.51
CA GLN A 207 -1.99 -2.76 -38.92
C GLN A 207 -2.82 -1.46 -38.73
N LEU A 208 -4.15 -1.56 -38.85
CA LEU A 208 -5.07 -0.41 -38.76
C LEU A 208 -4.89 0.37 -37.44
N GLU A 209 -4.29 1.54 -37.53
CA GLU A 209 -4.03 2.45 -36.42
C GLU A 209 -5.33 3.09 -35.90
N ARG A 210 -5.43 3.31 -34.59
CA ARG A 210 -6.59 3.96 -33.98
C ARG A 210 -6.64 5.43 -34.39
N VAL A 211 -7.73 5.85 -35.04
CA VAL A 211 -7.97 7.25 -35.38
C VAL A 211 -8.63 7.97 -34.19
N SER A 212 -7.94 8.96 -33.61
CA SER A 212 -8.45 9.80 -32.53
C SER A 212 -9.69 10.57 -32.97
N LEU A 213 -10.71 10.67 -32.10
CA LEU A 213 -11.97 11.39 -32.36
C LEU A 213 -12.76 10.88 -33.58
N ALA A 214 -12.53 9.64 -34.01
CA ALA A 214 -13.31 9.03 -35.08
C ALA A 214 -14.78 8.82 -34.68
N GLU A 215 -15.68 9.07 -35.62
CA GLU A 215 -17.11 8.81 -35.46
C GLU A 215 -17.39 7.31 -35.26
N LEU A 216 -18.30 6.94 -34.36
CA LEU A 216 -18.69 5.54 -34.12
C LEU A 216 -19.90 5.15 -34.98
N LYS A 217 -19.93 3.91 -35.51
CA LYS A 217 -21.11 3.40 -36.25
C LYS A 217 -22.24 3.07 -35.27
N SER A 218 -23.46 3.54 -35.54
CA SER A 218 -24.65 3.02 -34.88
C SER A 218 -24.87 1.55 -35.27
N ARG A 219 -25.07 0.66 -34.29
CA ARG A 219 -25.32 -0.77 -34.54
C ARG A 219 -26.80 -0.99 -34.88
N GLY A 220 -27.14 -1.25 -36.14
CA GLY A 220 -28.49 -1.70 -36.57
C GLY A 220 -28.92 -1.23 -37.97
N LYS A 221 -29.74 -2.02 -38.68
CA LYS A 221 -30.20 -1.75 -40.07
C LYS A 221 -31.38 -0.76 -40.17
N LYS A 222 -31.75 -0.03 -39.11
CA LYS A 222 -32.92 0.86 -39.11
C LYS A 222 -32.55 2.20 -38.48
N LYS A 223 -32.95 3.31 -39.12
CA LYS A 223 -32.79 4.68 -38.61
C LYS A 223 -33.36 4.74 -37.17
N ALA A 224 -32.50 4.88 -36.18
CA ALA A 224 -32.89 4.90 -34.78
C ALA A 224 -33.33 6.32 -34.38
N ILE A 225 -34.55 6.44 -33.87
CA ILE A 225 -35.10 7.65 -33.24
C ILE A 225 -34.90 7.48 -31.72
N ALA A 226 -33.89 8.17 -31.15
CA ALA A 226 -33.57 8.40 -29.72
C ALA A 226 -33.40 7.18 -28.75
N PRO A 227 -32.83 7.32 -27.52
CA PRO A 227 -31.72 8.17 -27.05
C PRO A 227 -30.50 7.36 -26.54
N ILE A 228 -30.41 6.03 -26.75
CA ILE A 228 -29.34 5.20 -26.18
C ILE A 228 -28.51 4.52 -27.28
N ASN A 229 -27.43 5.17 -27.69
CA ASN A 229 -26.38 4.53 -28.50
C ASN A 229 -25.44 3.73 -27.60
N ARG A 230 -25.66 2.41 -27.48
CA ARG A 230 -24.63 1.50 -26.95
C ARG A 230 -23.67 1.11 -28.08
N VAL A 231 -22.59 1.87 -28.20
CA VAL A 231 -21.49 1.61 -29.12
C VAL A 231 -20.41 0.85 -28.37
N GLY A 232 -20.28 -0.46 -28.67
CA GLY A 232 -19.15 -1.28 -28.24
C GLY A 232 -17.93 -1.06 -29.15
N SER A 233 -17.13 -2.10 -29.39
CA SER A 233 -15.84 -2.06 -30.11
C SER A 233 -15.87 -1.70 -31.62
N ALA A 234 -16.91 -1.01 -32.12
CA ALA A 234 -17.11 -0.75 -33.55
C ALA A 234 -16.60 0.64 -33.97
N ILE A 235 -15.31 0.73 -34.32
CA ILE A 235 -14.68 1.94 -34.88
C ILE A 235 -14.93 2.00 -36.40
N ARG A 236 -15.24 3.19 -36.93
CA ARG A 236 -15.36 3.44 -38.38
C ARG A 236 -13.95 3.61 -38.96
N SER A 237 -13.53 2.75 -39.88
CA SER A 237 -12.44 3.10 -40.82
C SER A 237 -13.00 4.13 -41.79
N VAL A 238 -12.50 5.36 -41.61
CA VAL A 238 -12.57 6.59 -42.42
C VAL A 238 -13.56 6.56 -43.58
N HIS A 239 -14.59 7.42 -43.53
CA HIS A 239 -15.01 8.30 -44.65
C HIS A 239 -15.63 9.55 -44.02
N ALA A 240 -15.15 10.72 -44.45
CA ALA A 240 -15.44 12.05 -43.93
C ALA A 240 -16.95 12.35 -43.76
N GLY A 241 -17.28 12.97 -42.63
CA GLY A 241 -18.57 13.60 -42.36
C GLY A 241 -18.35 14.88 -41.57
N MET A 242 -17.88 15.92 -42.25
CA MET A 242 -17.81 17.26 -41.67
C MET A 242 -19.24 17.78 -41.45
N GLN A 243 -19.73 17.77 -40.22
CA GLN A 243 -20.94 18.55 -39.89
C GLN A 243 -20.53 20.02 -39.81
N SER A 244 -20.91 20.79 -40.83
CA SER A 244 -20.82 22.24 -40.80
C SER A 244 -21.79 22.77 -39.74
N HIS A 245 -21.31 22.91 -38.50
CA HIS A 245 -21.94 23.86 -37.59
C HIS A 245 -21.58 25.25 -38.08
N ALA A 246 -22.59 26.03 -38.48
CA ALA A 246 -22.42 27.47 -38.65
C ALA A 246 -21.71 28.01 -37.40
N ALA A 247 -20.58 28.69 -37.62
CA ALA A 247 -19.73 29.17 -36.53
C ALA A 247 -20.58 29.94 -35.49
N PRO A 248 -20.43 29.70 -34.18
CA PRO A 248 -20.91 30.68 -33.24
C PRO A 248 -20.11 31.95 -33.54
N ALA A 249 -20.80 33.05 -33.77
CA ALA A 249 -20.16 34.36 -33.86
C ALA A 249 -19.47 34.61 -32.52
N LEU A 250 -18.19 34.23 -32.40
CA LEU A 250 -17.30 34.71 -31.36
C LEU A 250 -16.86 36.13 -31.74
N GLY A 251 -17.86 36.98 -31.95
CA GLY A 251 -17.75 38.38 -32.27
C GLY A 251 -18.31 39.17 -31.10
N ASN A 252 -17.42 39.91 -30.45
CA ASN A 252 -17.69 41.13 -29.70
C ASN A 252 -18.28 40.99 -28.30
N ALA A 253 -17.38 40.76 -27.34
CA ALA A 253 -17.39 41.55 -26.11
C ALA A 253 -15.96 41.99 -25.80
N SER A 254 -15.57 43.14 -26.36
CA SER A 254 -14.29 43.79 -26.05
C SER A 254 -14.37 44.48 -24.69
N ASN A 255 -14.03 43.78 -23.62
CA ASN A 255 -13.62 44.40 -22.36
C ASN A 255 -12.26 43.80 -22.00
N SER A 256 -11.20 44.60 -22.22
CA SER A 256 -9.76 44.34 -21.95
C SER A 256 -9.29 42.87 -21.99
N LYS A 257 -8.68 42.45 -23.11
CA LYS A 257 -8.04 41.14 -23.24
C LYS A 257 -6.59 41.22 -22.75
N LEU A 258 -6.24 40.42 -21.73
CA LEU A 258 -4.85 40.21 -21.32
C LEU A 258 -4.13 39.42 -22.44
N VAL A 259 -2.96 39.91 -22.86
CA VAL A 259 -2.10 39.20 -23.81
C VAL A 259 -1.33 38.14 -23.02
N VAL A 260 -1.44 36.88 -23.44
CA VAL A 260 -0.69 35.76 -22.84
C VAL A 260 0.79 36.02 -23.03
N PHE A 261 1.59 35.80 -21.99
CA PHE A 261 3.02 36.01 -22.02
C PHE A 261 3.67 35.14 -23.12
N ASP A 262 4.49 35.77 -23.96
CA ASP A 262 5.23 35.11 -25.02
C ASP A 262 6.66 34.82 -24.53
N GLU A 263 6.88 33.59 -24.08
CA GLU A 263 8.17 33.11 -23.58
C GLU A 263 9.30 33.18 -24.63
N ASN A 264 8.97 33.32 -25.93
CA ASN A 264 9.99 33.45 -26.98
C ASN A 264 10.59 34.87 -27.09
N LYS A 265 9.92 35.89 -26.53
CA LYS A 265 10.39 37.30 -26.61
C LYS A 265 11.31 37.71 -25.49
N ALA A 266 11.35 36.96 -24.39
CA ALA A 266 12.24 37.22 -23.27
C ALA A 266 13.02 35.94 -22.98
N HIS A 267 14.36 36.03 -22.96
CA HIS A 267 15.20 34.99 -22.36
C HIS A 267 15.02 35.03 -20.84
N ALA A 268 13.86 34.58 -20.36
CA ALA A 268 13.66 34.31 -18.95
C ALA A 268 14.52 33.08 -18.61
N GLY A 269 15.46 33.25 -17.68
CA GLY A 269 16.20 32.13 -17.11
C GLY A 269 15.23 31.10 -16.50
N PRO A 270 15.61 29.82 -16.40
CA PRO A 270 14.75 28.79 -15.86
C PRO A 270 14.27 29.21 -14.46
N SER A 271 12.96 29.38 -14.31
CA SER A 271 12.35 29.55 -13.01
C SER A 271 12.50 28.22 -12.25
N GLU A 272 13.32 28.22 -11.21
CA GLU A 272 13.31 27.10 -10.27
C GLU A 272 11.90 27.02 -9.67
N PRO A 273 11.20 25.87 -9.78
CA PRO A 273 9.87 25.73 -9.22
C PRO A 273 10.00 25.95 -7.72
N LYS A 274 9.34 26.99 -7.22
CA LYS A 274 9.28 27.28 -5.79
C LYS A 274 8.60 26.08 -5.11
N LEU A 275 9.34 25.36 -4.28
CA LEU A 275 8.82 24.21 -3.52
C LEU A 275 7.70 24.70 -2.60
N GLU A 276 6.46 24.48 -3.02
CA GLU A 276 5.29 24.69 -2.19
C GLU A 276 5.23 23.56 -1.16
N ALA A 277 5.13 23.90 0.12
CA ALA A 277 5.11 22.92 1.19
C ALA A 277 3.83 22.08 1.09
N TRP A 278 3.97 20.81 0.72
CA TRP A 278 2.86 19.88 0.69
C TRP A 278 2.39 19.60 2.12
N MET A 279 1.18 20.06 2.46
CA MET A 279 0.66 19.92 3.83
C MET A 279 0.24 18.49 4.20
N ALA A 280 0.08 17.59 3.23
CA ALA A 280 -0.32 16.21 3.48
C ALA A 280 0.42 15.22 2.57
N PRO A 281 0.79 14.04 3.08
CA PRO A 281 1.36 12.98 2.27
C PRO A 281 0.34 12.48 1.22
N PRO A 282 0.79 12.12 0.00
CA PRO A 282 -0.06 11.52 -1.02
C PRO A 282 -0.76 10.26 -0.51
N THR A 283 -2.01 10.05 -0.92
CA THR A 283 -2.78 8.88 -0.50
C THR A 283 -2.27 7.62 -1.19
N SER A 284 -2.09 6.54 -0.43
CA SER A 284 -1.70 5.22 -0.94
C SER A 284 -2.69 4.59 -1.91
N LYS A 285 -3.91 5.15 -2.07
CA LYS A 285 -4.93 4.69 -3.04
C LYS A 285 -5.77 5.84 -3.59
N ALA A 286 -5.95 5.86 -4.91
CA ALA A 286 -6.89 6.75 -5.58
C ALA A 286 -8.33 6.26 -5.35
N LYS A 287 -8.97 6.75 -4.29
CA LYS A 287 -10.34 6.35 -3.86
C LYS A 287 -11.38 6.41 -4.98
N GLU A 288 -11.22 7.32 -5.94
CA GLU A 288 -12.18 7.53 -7.03
C GLU A 288 -11.98 6.56 -8.21
N ASN A 289 -10.78 5.96 -8.33
CA ASN A 289 -10.45 5.03 -9.42
C ASN A 289 -10.74 3.56 -9.06
N GLU A 290 -10.82 3.24 -7.77
CA GLU A 290 -11.09 1.89 -7.28
C GLU A 290 -12.51 1.75 -6.72
N GLN A 291 -13.35 0.90 -7.34
CA GLN A 291 -14.60 0.48 -6.74
C GLN A 291 -14.35 -0.67 -5.77
N LYS A 292 -14.73 -0.51 -4.49
CA LYS A 292 -14.63 -1.59 -3.50
C LYS A 292 -15.53 -2.77 -3.90
N PRO A 293 -15.12 -4.03 -3.64
CA PRO A 293 -15.86 -5.22 -4.06
C PRO A 293 -17.28 -5.26 -3.47
N GLY A 294 -18.23 -5.69 -4.31
CA GLY A 294 -19.65 -5.81 -3.96
C GLY A 294 -20.12 -7.25 -3.79
N VAL A 295 -21.31 -7.38 -3.16
CA VAL A 295 -22.19 -8.55 -2.95
C VAL A 295 -21.60 -9.76 -2.18
N TRP A 296 -20.31 -10.07 -2.29
CA TRP A 296 -19.72 -11.26 -1.66
C TRP A 296 -19.01 -10.99 -0.32
N CYS A 297 -18.93 -9.72 0.11
CA CYS A 297 -18.18 -9.34 1.32
C CYS A 297 -18.86 -9.72 2.64
N ASP A 298 -20.15 -10.11 2.62
CA ASP A 298 -20.94 -10.42 3.82
C ASP A 298 -21.73 -11.73 3.73
N VAL A 299 -21.36 -12.66 2.83
CA VAL A 299 -21.94 -14.01 2.84
C VAL A 299 -21.36 -14.77 4.02
N LYS A 300 -21.83 -14.46 5.23
CA LYS A 300 -21.92 -15.46 6.29
C LYS A 300 -22.81 -16.54 5.72
N ILE A 301 -22.25 -17.71 5.40
CA ILE A 301 -23.06 -18.90 5.15
C ILE A 301 -24.02 -18.96 6.34
N PRO A 302 -25.34 -18.80 6.14
CA PRO A 302 -26.26 -18.87 7.25
C PRO A 302 -26.12 -20.28 7.82
N GLN A 303 -25.49 -20.39 8.99
CA GLN A 303 -25.62 -21.59 9.78
C GLN A 303 -27.12 -21.72 10.02
N LYS A 304 -27.75 -22.70 9.36
CA LYS A 304 -29.16 -22.99 9.55
C LYS A 304 -29.35 -23.37 11.02
N THR A 305 -29.58 -22.38 11.87
CA THR A 305 -30.10 -22.57 13.21
C THR A 305 -31.48 -23.16 13.00
N LYS A 306 -31.61 -24.47 13.24
CA LYS A 306 -32.86 -25.22 13.07
C LYS A 306 -33.88 -24.82 14.14
N PHE A 307 -34.32 -23.57 14.19
CA PHE A 307 -35.45 -23.15 15.02
C PHE A 307 -36.15 -21.97 14.36
N GLY A 308 -37.15 -22.29 13.54
CA GLY A 308 -38.06 -21.35 12.91
C GLY A 308 -38.87 -22.07 11.84
N HIS A 309 -40.18 -22.24 12.07
CA HIS A 309 -41.11 -22.82 11.11
C HIS A 309 -41.23 -21.89 9.88
N THR A 310 -40.45 -22.15 8.83
CA THR A 310 -40.73 -21.65 7.48
C THR A 310 -41.47 -22.72 6.68
N VAL A 311 -42.65 -22.37 6.16
CA VAL A 311 -43.39 -23.13 5.16
C VAL A 311 -42.45 -23.44 3.99
N MET A 312 -42.10 -24.71 3.81
CA MET A 312 -41.28 -25.15 2.68
C MET A 312 -42.10 -25.07 1.40
N ALA A 313 -41.57 -24.38 0.39
CA ALA A 313 -41.99 -24.60 -1.00
C ALA A 313 -41.69 -26.07 -1.38
N PRO A 314 -42.51 -26.70 -2.25
CA PRO A 314 -42.31 -28.08 -2.66
C PRO A 314 -40.91 -28.26 -3.29
N PRO A 315 -40.23 -29.39 -3.03
CA PRO A 315 -38.89 -29.63 -3.57
C PRO A 315 -38.93 -29.69 -5.11
N PRO A 316 -37.92 -29.15 -5.81
CA PRO A 316 -37.81 -29.32 -7.26
C PRO A 316 -37.69 -30.82 -7.61
N PRO A 317 -38.16 -31.23 -8.81
CA PRO A 317 -38.09 -32.61 -9.24
C PRO A 317 -36.65 -33.12 -9.19
N LYS A 318 -36.47 -34.31 -8.60
CA LYS A 318 -35.14 -34.94 -8.43
C LYS A 318 -34.46 -35.10 -9.80
N PRO A 319 -33.17 -34.75 -9.93
CA PRO A 319 -32.43 -35.04 -11.16
C PRO A 319 -32.41 -36.55 -11.43
N ALA A 320 -32.52 -36.92 -12.71
CA ALA A 320 -32.69 -38.30 -13.17
C ALA A 320 -31.42 -39.18 -13.09
N PHE A 321 -30.44 -38.82 -12.25
CA PHE A 321 -29.25 -39.63 -12.00
C PHE A 321 -28.96 -39.64 -10.49
N GLN A 322 -28.58 -40.80 -9.96
CA GLN A 322 -28.13 -40.95 -8.58
C GLN A 322 -26.63 -40.65 -8.52
N PRO A 323 -26.17 -39.59 -7.83
CA PRO A 323 -24.77 -39.47 -7.44
C PRO A 323 -24.42 -40.69 -6.58
N PHE A 324 -23.24 -41.28 -6.80
CA PHE A 324 -22.77 -42.42 -6.03
C PHE A 324 -22.63 -42.00 -4.55
N VAL A 325 -23.36 -42.68 -3.67
CA VAL A 325 -23.29 -42.47 -2.22
C VAL A 325 -22.51 -43.67 -1.66
N ASP A 326 -21.34 -43.39 -1.07
CA ASP A 326 -20.55 -44.44 -0.41
C ASP A 326 -21.31 -45.02 0.79
N GLU A 327 -21.27 -46.34 0.93
CA GLU A 327 -22.10 -47.16 1.84
C GLU A 327 -21.81 -46.98 3.36
N SER A 328 -21.12 -45.91 3.76
CA SER A 328 -20.57 -45.75 5.12
C SER A 328 -21.21 -44.66 5.98
N ASP A 329 -22.07 -43.78 5.44
CA ASP A 329 -22.58 -42.63 6.21
C ASP A 329 -23.95 -42.89 6.86
N GLN A 330 -23.96 -43.65 7.96
CA GLN A 330 -25.02 -43.50 8.95
C GLN A 330 -24.86 -42.13 9.64
N PRO A 331 -25.86 -41.23 9.61
CA PRO A 331 -25.76 -39.95 10.31
C PRO A 331 -25.70 -40.19 11.83
N PRO A 332 -24.76 -39.55 12.56
CA PRO A 332 -24.65 -39.73 14.00
C PRO A 332 -25.92 -39.26 14.70
N THR A 333 -26.41 -40.07 15.65
CA THR A 333 -27.57 -39.77 16.49
C THR A 333 -27.18 -38.65 17.48
N MET A 334 -27.60 -37.41 17.20
CA MET A 334 -27.32 -36.26 18.07
C MET A 334 -28.21 -36.29 19.30
N THR A 335 -27.62 -36.39 20.49
CA THR A 335 -28.27 -36.13 21.78
C THR A 335 -28.31 -34.61 22.06
N PRO A 336 -29.45 -34.03 22.46
CA PRO A 336 -29.59 -32.59 22.59
C PRO A 336 -29.00 -32.08 23.92
N CYS A 337 -27.76 -31.58 23.89
CA CYS A 337 -27.24 -30.75 24.98
C CYS A 337 -27.69 -29.29 24.74
N LYS A 338 -28.65 -28.82 25.56
CA LYS A 338 -29.09 -27.43 25.56
C LYS A 338 -28.01 -26.55 26.21
N ILE A 339 -27.19 -25.89 25.41
CA ILE A 339 -26.33 -24.79 25.89
C ILE A 339 -27.10 -23.48 25.68
N ASN A 340 -27.24 -22.70 26.76
CA ASN A 340 -27.95 -21.42 26.75
C ASN A 340 -27.21 -20.40 25.86
N PRO A 341 -27.87 -19.77 24.87
CA PRO A 341 -27.24 -18.83 23.94
C PRO A 341 -26.91 -17.45 24.55
N ALA A 342 -27.34 -17.18 25.79
CA ALA A 342 -27.13 -15.91 26.47
C ALA A 342 -25.66 -15.64 26.89
N VAL A 343 -24.77 -16.64 26.80
CA VAL A 343 -23.36 -16.52 27.22
C VAL A 343 -22.38 -16.24 26.08
N ASN A 344 -22.83 -16.17 24.81
CA ASN A 344 -21.91 -16.08 23.66
C ASN A 344 -22.05 -14.79 22.82
N THR A 345 -22.26 -13.65 23.49
CA THR A 345 -22.24 -12.32 22.83
C THR A 345 -21.03 -11.48 23.22
N VAL A 346 -20.07 -12.03 23.97
CA VAL A 346 -18.98 -11.24 24.56
C VAL A 346 -17.72 -11.17 23.67
N LEU A 347 -17.58 -11.97 22.61
CA LEU A 347 -16.35 -12.03 21.80
C LEU A 347 -16.59 -11.95 20.28
N SER A 348 -17.39 -11.00 19.82
CA SER A 348 -17.32 -10.56 18.42
C SER A 348 -16.51 -9.28 18.38
N ALA A 349 -15.27 -9.35 17.89
CA ALA A 349 -14.52 -8.16 17.48
C ALA A 349 -15.44 -7.31 16.59
N ARG A 350 -15.68 -6.06 16.99
CA ARG A 350 -16.43 -5.12 16.16
C ARG A 350 -15.57 -4.86 14.93
N LYS A 351 -15.97 -5.39 13.78
CA LYS A 351 -15.45 -4.89 12.50
C LYS A 351 -15.71 -3.38 12.47
N PRO A 352 -14.72 -2.53 12.14
CA PRO A 352 -14.91 -1.09 12.04
C PRO A 352 -16.03 -0.78 11.05
N CYS A 353 -17.21 -0.50 11.57
CA CYS A 353 -18.37 -0.14 10.77
C CYS A 353 -18.27 1.34 10.47
N ARG A 354 -17.26 1.71 9.67
CA ARG A 354 -17.08 2.89 8.80
C ARG A 354 -15.64 2.83 8.29
N GLU A 355 -15.43 2.26 7.11
CA GLU A 355 -14.15 2.40 6.40
C GLU A 355 -14.05 3.82 5.83
N ASP A 356 -13.93 4.80 6.73
CA ASP A 356 -13.48 6.13 6.37
C ASP A 356 -12.06 5.99 5.80
N THR A 357 -11.84 6.61 4.64
CA THR A 357 -10.57 6.49 3.92
C THR A 357 -9.40 6.90 4.81
N PRO A 358 -8.19 6.35 4.61
CA PRO A 358 -6.99 6.77 5.34
C PRO A 358 -6.85 8.31 5.36
N LEU A 359 -7.16 8.96 4.24
CA LEU A 359 -7.24 10.42 4.12
C LEU A 359 -8.27 11.06 5.06
N LYS A 360 -9.45 10.46 5.23
CA LYS A 360 -10.49 11.01 6.12
C LYS A 360 -10.11 10.84 7.59
N ARG A 361 -9.42 9.74 7.93
CA ARG A 361 -8.81 9.57 9.27
C ARG A 361 -7.70 10.59 9.52
N LEU A 362 -6.86 10.86 8.52
CA LEU A 362 -5.78 11.86 8.60
C LEU A 362 -6.33 13.29 8.70
N GLN A 363 -7.38 13.58 7.93
CA GLN A 363 -8.07 14.87 7.89
C GLN A 363 -8.86 15.12 9.17
N ASP A 364 -9.55 14.11 9.72
CA ASP A 364 -10.20 14.18 11.02
C ASP A 364 -9.18 14.37 12.17
N HIS A 365 -7.99 13.77 12.09
CA HIS A 365 -6.91 13.94 13.06
C HIS A 365 -6.32 15.36 13.02
N HIS A 366 -6.00 15.87 11.83
CA HIS A 366 -5.55 17.25 11.62
C HIS A 366 -6.62 18.29 12.02
N GLN A 367 -7.89 18.00 11.73
CA GLN A 367 -9.02 18.86 12.08
C GLN A 367 -9.26 18.87 13.60
N GLN A 368 -9.18 17.72 14.27
CA GLN A 368 -9.25 17.64 15.74
C GLN A 368 -8.08 18.35 16.41
N HIS A 369 -6.86 18.27 15.86
CA HIS A 369 -5.71 18.98 16.40
C HIS A 369 -5.84 20.51 16.20
N ASN A 370 -6.27 20.96 15.01
CA ASN A 370 -6.53 22.39 14.76
C ASN A 370 -7.70 22.93 15.60
N GLU A 371 -8.72 22.12 15.89
CA GLU A 371 -9.81 22.48 16.78
C GLU A 371 -9.41 22.48 18.27
N ALA A 372 -8.44 21.64 18.66
CA ALA A 372 -7.82 21.65 19.99
C ALA A 372 -7.02 22.95 20.22
N VAL A 373 -6.32 23.44 19.18
CA VAL A 373 -5.64 24.74 19.20
C VAL A 373 -6.64 25.92 19.18
N SER A 374 -7.86 25.72 18.67
CA SER A 374 -8.93 26.73 18.56
C SER A 374 -9.80 26.87 19.83
N GLY A 375 -9.59 26.08 20.88
CA GLY A 375 -10.21 26.28 22.20
C GLY A 375 -11.71 25.97 22.29
N LYS A 376 -12.29 25.20 21.36
CA LYS A 376 -13.65 24.66 21.53
C LYS A 376 -13.59 23.45 22.47
N ARG A 377 -14.52 23.38 23.44
CA ARG A 377 -14.64 22.25 24.40
C ARG A 377 -14.63 20.92 23.67
N GLN A 378 -13.51 20.20 23.70
CA GLN A 378 -13.39 18.87 23.15
C GLN A 378 -13.87 17.83 24.16
N GLU A 379 -14.63 16.86 23.66
CA GLU A 379 -14.95 15.62 24.36
C GLU A 379 -13.64 14.84 24.54
N GLN A 380 -13.05 14.92 25.73
CA GLN A 380 -11.80 14.24 26.04
C GLN A 380 -12.10 12.76 26.31
N SER A 381 -11.54 11.86 25.50
CA SER A 381 -11.69 10.44 25.74
C SER A 381 -11.08 10.08 27.09
N MET A 382 -11.89 9.52 28.00
CA MET A 382 -11.47 9.08 29.34
C MET A 382 -10.46 7.92 29.33
N TYR A 383 -10.12 7.41 28.15
CA TYR A 383 -9.15 6.35 27.92
C TYR A 383 -8.15 6.75 26.84
N CYS A 384 -6.94 6.19 26.90
CA CYS A 384 -5.87 6.41 25.92
C CYS A 384 -6.23 5.75 24.58
N LYS A 385 -7.06 6.42 23.78
CA LYS A 385 -7.59 5.94 22.50
C LYS A 385 -6.48 5.48 21.55
N GLU A 386 -5.37 6.20 21.50
CA GLU A 386 -4.19 5.84 20.70
C GLU A 386 -3.58 4.51 21.14
N LEU A 387 -3.51 4.22 22.45
CA LEU A 387 -2.96 2.95 22.93
C LEU A 387 -3.88 1.74 22.67
N LEU A 388 -5.19 1.97 22.50
CA LEU A 388 -6.16 0.89 22.23
C LEU A 388 -6.34 0.66 20.73
N LEU A 389 -6.39 1.73 19.94
CA LEU A 389 -6.76 1.70 18.51
C LEU A 389 -5.59 1.97 17.55
N SER A 390 -4.37 2.27 18.02
CA SER A 390 -3.19 2.38 17.15
C SER A 390 -2.64 0.99 16.84
N GLY A 391 -3.02 0.42 15.69
CA GLY A 391 -2.63 -0.95 15.37
C GLY A 391 -3.02 -1.45 13.98
N ALA A 392 -2.42 -2.55 13.56
CA ALA A 392 -3.09 -3.51 12.68
C ALA A 392 -4.06 -4.40 13.50
N THR A 393 -3.84 -4.50 14.81
CA THR A 393 -4.77 -5.10 15.78
C THR A 393 -5.17 -4.15 16.91
N GLU A 394 -6.42 -4.21 17.34
CA GLU A 394 -6.93 -3.45 18.48
C GLU A 394 -6.49 -4.15 19.78
N PHE A 395 -6.03 -3.40 20.79
CA PHE A 395 -5.83 -3.97 22.14
C PHE A 395 -7.09 -3.76 22.95
N CYS A 396 -7.40 -4.72 23.81
CA CYS A 396 -8.37 -4.53 24.88
C CYS A 396 -7.72 -3.87 26.11
N PHE A 397 -8.55 -3.35 27.00
CA PHE A 397 -8.10 -2.72 28.24
C PHE A 397 -7.27 -3.66 29.13
N GLU A 398 -7.59 -4.95 29.13
CA GLU A 398 -6.88 -5.93 29.97
C GLU A 398 -5.50 -6.27 29.40
N GLU A 399 -5.34 -6.30 28.07
CA GLU A 399 -4.03 -6.48 27.43
C GLU A 399 -3.08 -5.32 27.76
N LEU A 400 -3.57 -4.07 27.71
CA LEU A 400 -2.78 -2.90 28.13
C LEU A 400 -2.39 -2.96 29.61
N ARG A 401 -3.30 -3.44 30.47
CA ARG A 401 -3.01 -3.60 31.90
C ARG A 401 -1.98 -4.70 32.13
N ALA A 402 -2.12 -5.84 31.45
CA ALA A 402 -1.20 -6.95 31.51
C ALA A 402 0.21 -6.54 31.06
N GLU A 403 0.33 -5.81 29.95
CA GLU A 403 1.63 -5.33 29.48
C GLU A 403 2.30 -4.36 30.45
N ARG A 404 1.55 -3.43 31.05
CA ARG A 404 2.07 -2.55 32.11
C ARG A 404 2.53 -3.35 33.33
N TYR A 405 1.78 -4.38 33.71
CA TYR A 405 2.15 -5.28 34.80
C TYR A 405 3.44 -6.05 34.46
N PHE A 406 3.55 -6.63 33.27
CA PHE A 406 4.76 -7.35 32.85
C PHE A 406 5.97 -6.42 32.74
N LYS A 407 5.79 -5.19 32.26
CA LYS A 407 6.84 -4.17 32.25
C LYS A 407 7.34 -3.85 33.66
N LYS A 408 6.41 -3.67 34.62
CA LYS A 408 6.75 -3.46 36.03
C LYS A 408 7.51 -4.67 36.61
N MET A 409 7.04 -5.88 36.36
CA MET A 409 7.72 -7.11 36.79
C MET A 409 9.13 -7.24 36.19
N ARG A 410 9.31 -6.90 34.90
CA ARG A 410 10.64 -6.89 34.27
C ARG A 410 11.57 -5.87 34.91
N GLN A 411 11.07 -4.69 35.28
CA GLN A 411 11.85 -3.67 35.98
C GLN A 411 12.21 -4.11 37.41
N GLU A 412 11.29 -4.75 38.13
CA GLU A 412 11.55 -5.28 39.48
C GLU A 412 12.58 -6.43 39.47
N VAL A 413 12.48 -7.35 38.49
CA VAL A 413 13.44 -8.45 38.32
C VAL A 413 14.80 -7.94 37.82
N GLY A 414 14.83 -6.91 36.97
CA GLY A 414 16.05 -6.23 36.55
C GLY A 414 16.75 -5.51 37.71
N GLY A 415 16.00 -4.75 38.51
CA GLY A 415 16.50 -4.06 39.70
C GLY A 415 17.07 -5.00 40.75
N GLN A 416 16.46 -6.17 40.96
CA GLN A 416 17.01 -7.19 41.88
C GLN A 416 18.33 -7.80 41.39
N LYS A 417 18.54 -7.92 40.08
CA LYS A 417 19.83 -8.36 39.51
C LYS A 417 20.92 -7.29 39.62
N ASP A 418 20.55 -6.02 39.46
CA ASP A 418 21.48 -4.90 39.60
C ASP A 418 21.86 -4.67 41.07
N GLU A 419 20.93 -4.82 42.03
CA GLU A 419 21.24 -4.79 43.47
C GLU A 419 22.09 -5.99 43.93
N ALA A 420 21.85 -7.19 43.38
CA ALA A 420 22.67 -8.37 43.67
C ALA A 420 24.10 -8.25 43.10
N SER A 421 24.28 -7.59 41.96
CA SER A 421 25.61 -7.35 41.38
C SER A 421 26.35 -6.18 42.06
N ALA A 422 25.65 -5.12 42.47
CA ALA A 422 26.22 -4.00 43.22
C ALA A 422 26.66 -4.43 44.64
N SER A 423 25.88 -5.28 45.33
CA SER A 423 26.24 -5.81 46.64
C SER A 423 27.41 -6.80 46.62
N ALA A 424 27.56 -7.57 45.52
CA ALA A 424 28.74 -8.41 45.29
C ALA A 424 30.01 -7.60 44.98
N SER A 425 29.86 -6.42 44.36
CA SER A 425 30.99 -5.53 44.02
C SER A 425 31.48 -4.68 45.20
N ALA A 426 30.62 -4.41 46.19
CA ALA A 426 30.97 -3.67 47.41
C ALA A 426 31.57 -4.55 48.52
N SER A 427 31.61 -5.88 48.31
CA SER A 427 32.10 -6.86 49.29
C SER A 427 33.49 -7.41 48.96
N ASN A 428 34.24 -6.77 48.05
CA ASN A 428 35.58 -7.19 47.62
C ASN A 428 36.64 -6.12 47.88
#